data_AF-A0AAD5KDN6-F1
#
_entry.id   AF-A0AAD5KDN6-F1
#
_cell.length_a   1.000
_cell.length_b   1.000
_cell.length_c   1.000
_cell.angle_alpha   90.00
_cell.angle_beta   90.00
_cell.angle_gamma   90.00
#
_symmetry.space_group_name_H-M   'P 1'
#
loop_
_entity.id
_entity.type
_entity.pdbx_description
1 polymer ?
#
loop_
_entity_poly.entity_id
_entity_poly.type
_entity_poly.pdbx_seq_one_letter_code
_entity_poly.pdbx_strand_id
1 'polypeptide(L)'
;MEAELLKFNNEIVDIKDHYEYLISNKEKFLKESDKSKYQFDGGYSTNVPEMDSTLSTIFVSTLSQDFKRSIEEAHFTNGLDSVFFNLYHKYDLIEQVYTNSAQFVSRVYPSYDAKNLVDKNLDITKFNFYYLGDAKHNPSKGPVWIPEAYVDPAGRGWILSLIHPVYDGEKLFAVLGIDFSIDDIIQRYLDDEQGKLLIVNSKGDIVAAKTQAIEALSMPPLKNFVYRETIQMDNFRISDFNLFNSRAKK
;
A
#
# COMPACT_ATOMS: atom_id res chain seq x y z
N MET A 1 -16.13 4.65 -12.56
CA MET A 1 -14.73 4.20 -12.32
C MET A 1 -13.73 5.36 -12.41
N GLU A 2 -13.38 5.87 -13.60
CA GLU A 2 -12.29 6.85 -13.77
C GLU A 2 -12.46 8.14 -12.93
N ALA A 3 -13.65 8.73 -12.94
CA ALA A 3 -13.93 9.94 -12.15
C ALA A 3 -13.91 9.73 -10.63
N GLU A 4 -14.08 8.49 -10.15
CA GLU A 4 -13.99 8.15 -8.72
C GLU A 4 -12.53 7.89 -8.33
N LEU A 5 -11.78 7.17 -9.17
CA LEU A 5 -10.35 6.96 -8.98
C LEU A 5 -9.56 8.28 -9.01
N LEU A 6 -9.94 9.21 -9.89
CA LEU A 6 -9.34 10.55 -9.95
C LEU A 6 -9.53 11.37 -8.66
N LYS A 7 -10.54 11.07 -7.83
CA LYS A 7 -10.71 11.76 -6.53
C LYS A 7 -9.57 11.41 -5.57
N PHE A 8 -9.05 10.18 -5.64
CA PHE A 8 -7.93 9.77 -4.77
C PHE A 8 -6.64 10.51 -5.08
N ASN A 9 -6.47 11.06 -6.29
CA ASN A 9 -5.34 11.96 -6.58
C ASN A 9 -5.40 13.22 -5.70
N ASN A 10 -6.58 13.75 -5.42
CA ASN A 10 -6.73 14.90 -4.53
C ASN A 10 -6.58 14.47 -3.07
N GLU A 11 -7.21 13.36 -2.67
CA GLU A 11 -7.09 12.86 -1.29
C GLU A 11 -5.62 12.58 -0.91
N ILE A 12 -4.84 11.94 -1.78
CA ILE A 12 -3.42 11.66 -1.48
C ILE A 12 -2.57 12.93 -1.44
N VAL A 13 -2.92 13.97 -2.21
CA VAL A 13 -2.27 15.28 -2.14
C VAL A 13 -2.57 15.96 -0.81
N ASP A 14 -3.82 15.95 -0.36
CA ASP A 14 -4.22 16.55 0.93
C ASP A 14 -3.48 15.88 2.10
N ILE A 15 -3.34 14.55 2.07
CA ILE A 15 -2.61 13.80 3.10
C ILE A 15 -1.11 14.09 3.02
N LYS A 16 -0.53 14.15 1.82
CA LYS A 16 0.87 14.52 1.63
C LYS A 16 1.13 15.93 2.18
N ASP A 17 0.26 16.89 1.91
CA ASP A 17 0.42 18.27 2.40
C ASP A 17 0.32 18.33 3.93
N HIS A 18 -0.56 17.54 4.54
CA HIS A 18 -0.58 17.35 5.99
C HIS A 18 0.73 16.75 6.51
N TYR A 19 1.29 15.75 5.83
CA TYR A 19 2.55 15.13 6.21
C TYR A 19 3.73 16.11 6.11
N GLU A 20 3.83 16.88 5.02
CA GLU A 20 4.85 17.94 4.88
C GLU A 20 4.70 19.03 5.94
N TYR A 21 3.47 19.34 6.37
CA TYR A 21 3.23 20.21 7.51
C TYR A 21 3.75 19.62 8.83
N LEU A 22 3.56 18.33 9.09
CA LEU A 22 4.14 17.66 10.27
C LEU A 22 5.67 17.72 10.25
N ILE A 23 6.29 17.46 9.09
CA ILE A 23 7.75 17.51 8.89
C ILE A 23 8.29 18.93 9.13
N SER A 24 7.66 19.94 8.54
CA SER A 24 8.05 21.35 8.67
C SER A 24 7.96 21.86 10.11
N ASN A 25 7.12 21.22 10.94
CA ASN A 25 6.91 21.56 12.34
C ASN A 25 7.37 20.44 13.30
N LYS A 26 8.31 19.59 12.86
CA LYS A 26 8.71 18.38 13.61
C LYS A 26 9.16 18.65 15.04
N GLU A 27 9.85 19.76 15.32
CA GLU A 27 10.28 20.10 16.68
C GLU A 27 9.10 20.34 17.63
N LYS A 28 8.07 21.02 17.14
CA LYS A 28 6.82 21.25 17.88
C LYS A 28 6.11 19.92 18.12
N PHE A 29 5.88 19.16 17.05
CA PHE A 29 5.13 17.90 17.15
C PHE A 29 5.87 16.84 17.96
N LEU A 30 7.20 16.81 17.94
CA LEU A 30 8.00 15.91 18.78
C LEU A 30 7.94 16.29 20.27
N LYS A 31 7.82 17.58 20.58
CA LYS A 31 7.67 18.07 21.96
C LYS A 31 6.26 17.78 22.49
N GLU A 32 5.24 17.92 21.65
CA GLU A 32 3.83 17.74 22.00
C GLU A 32 3.34 16.30 21.83
N SER A 33 4.10 15.43 21.13
CA SER A 33 3.68 14.06 20.85
C SER A 33 3.49 13.24 22.12
N ASP A 34 2.39 12.51 22.20
CA ASP A 34 2.22 11.44 23.17
C ASP A 34 3.14 10.26 22.82
N LYS A 35 4.23 10.14 23.58
CA LYS A 35 5.22 9.07 23.41
C LYS A 35 4.71 7.70 23.90
N SER A 36 3.60 7.67 24.64
CA SER A 36 2.97 6.44 25.10
C SER A 36 1.99 5.85 24.07
N LYS A 37 1.66 6.59 23.01
CA LYS A 37 0.74 6.16 21.94
C LYS A 37 1.16 4.84 21.29
N TYR A 38 2.47 4.61 21.15
CA TYR A 38 3.02 3.36 20.65
C TYR A 38 4.01 2.78 21.65
N GLN A 39 3.87 1.49 21.92
CA GLN A 39 4.90 0.67 22.54
C GLN A 39 5.63 -0.12 21.46
N PHE A 40 6.93 -0.33 21.64
CA PHE A 40 7.77 -1.04 20.67
C PHE A 40 8.46 -2.25 21.30
N ASP A 41 8.51 -3.35 20.55
CA ASP A 41 9.37 -4.50 20.79
C ASP A 41 10.40 -4.59 19.66
N GLY A 42 11.63 -4.16 19.96
CA GLY A 42 12.63 -3.89 18.91
C GLY A 42 12.12 -2.82 17.94
N GLY A 43 12.11 -3.12 16.64
CA GLY A 43 11.62 -2.23 15.60
C GLY A 43 10.11 -2.28 15.35
N TYR A 44 9.35 -3.09 16.07
CA TYR A 44 7.93 -3.31 15.78
C TYR A 44 7.05 -2.63 16.83
N SER A 45 6.05 -1.87 16.40
CA SER A 45 4.98 -1.45 17.31
C SER A 45 4.19 -2.67 17.78
N THR A 46 3.74 -2.66 19.03
CA THR A 46 3.00 -3.78 19.61
C THR A 46 1.51 -3.80 19.25
N ASN A 47 0.98 -2.77 18.57
CA ASN A 47 -0.42 -2.72 18.17
C ASN A 47 -0.71 -3.76 17.07
N VAL A 48 -1.78 -4.53 17.25
CA VAL A 48 -2.29 -5.53 16.31
C VAL A 48 -3.80 -5.32 16.08
N PRO A 49 -4.42 -5.90 15.03
CA PRO A 49 -5.81 -5.59 14.63
C PRO A 49 -6.86 -5.64 15.75
N GLU A 50 -6.69 -6.53 16.73
CA GLU A 50 -7.65 -6.75 17.81
C GLU A 50 -7.48 -5.78 19.00
N MET A 51 -6.50 -4.87 18.93
CA MET A 51 -6.19 -3.90 19.98
C MET A 51 -6.86 -2.55 19.69
N ASP A 52 -6.09 -1.49 19.42
CA ASP A 52 -6.64 -0.18 19.10
C ASP A 52 -6.80 -0.05 17.58
N SER A 53 -8.05 -0.14 17.12
CA SER A 53 -8.40 -0.04 15.70
C SER A 53 -8.20 1.35 15.09
N THR A 54 -7.90 2.37 15.91
CA THR A 54 -7.58 3.72 15.46
C THR A 54 -6.08 3.90 15.17
N LEU A 55 -5.26 2.93 15.55
CA LEU A 55 -3.82 2.98 15.38
C LEU A 55 -3.35 2.21 14.15
N SER A 56 -2.28 2.70 13.56
CA SER A 56 -1.53 2.00 12.51
C SER A 56 -0.64 0.92 13.14
N THR A 57 0.00 0.12 12.29
CA THR A 57 1.23 -0.60 12.65
C THR A 57 2.43 0.24 12.22
N ILE A 58 3.41 0.40 13.12
CA ILE A 58 4.69 1.03 12.83
C ILE A 58 5.79 -0.03 12.86
N PHE A 59 6.61 -0.05 11.81
CA PHE A 59 7.80 -0.89 11.72
C PHE A 59 9.03 -0.03 11.41
N VAL A 60 10.12 -0.28 12.12
CA VAL A 60 11.44 0.34 11.91
C VAL A 60 12.43 -0.77 11.60
N SER A 61 12.96 -0.79 10.38
CA SER A 61 13.95 -1.78 9.98
C SER A 61 15.26 -1.63 10.77
N THR A 62 15.92 -2.75 11.05
CA THR A 62 17.28 -2.77 11.62
C THR A 62 18.32 -2.20 10.66
N LEU A 63 17.96 -1.92 9.41
CA LEU A 63 18.79 -1.20 8.45
C LEU A 63 18.85 0.32 8.72
N SER A 64 17.98 0.86 9.57
CA SER A 64 18.08 2.26 9.99
C SER A 64 19.41 2.51 10.70
N GLN A 65 20.14 3.52 10.23
CA GLN A 65 21.43 3.91 10.80
C GLN A 65 21.27 4.67 12.13
N ASP A 66 20.11 5.27 12.36
CA ASP A 66 19.79 6.04 13.56
C ASP A 66 18.40 5.68 14.06
N PHE A 67 18.34 4.59 14.83
CA PHE A 67 17.09 4.09 15.39
C PHE A 67 16.37 5.14 16.25
N LYS A 68 17.11 5.97 16.99
CA LYS A 68 16.51 7.02 17.82
C LYS A 68 15.77 8.02 16.93
N ARG A 69 16.39 8.45 15.83
CA ARG A 69 15.76 9.37 14.88
C ARG A 69 14.57 8.75 14.14
N SER A 70 14.61 7.45 13.85
CA SER A 70 13.45 6.72 13.32
C SER A 70 12.28 6.69 14.32
N ILE A 71 12.55 6.54 15.62
CA ILE A 71 11.52 6.60 16.66
C ILE A 71 10.99 8.04 16.85
N GLU A 72 11.85 9.05 16.78
CA GLU A 72 11.41 10.45 16.77
C GLU A 72 10.48 10.75 15.59
N GLU A 73 10.78 10.19 14.41
CA GLU A 73 9.89 10.24 13.23
C GLU A 73 8.54 9.59 13.48
N ALA A 74 8.51 8.37 14.03
CA ALA A 74 7.26 7.73 14.42
C ALA A 74 6.42 8.62 15.36
N HIS A 75 7.06 9.32 16.31
CA HIS A 75 6.36 10.18 17.26
C HIS A 75 5.80 11.47 16.65
N PHE A 76 6.61 12.24 15.91
CA PHE A 76 6.12 13.50 15.35
C PHE A 76 5.09 13.28 14.22
N THR A 77 5.03 12.06 13.67
CA THR A 77 4.03 11.64 12.67
C THR A 77 2.79 10.98 13.25
N ASN A 78 2.61 10.95 14.58
CA ASN A 78 1.44 10.35 15.24
C ASN A 78 0.08 10.89 14.74
N GLY A 79 0.04 12.11 14.22
CA GLY A 79 -1.17 12.71 13.64
C GLY A 79 -1.69 11.98 12.39
N LEU A 80 -0.84 11.23 11.69
CA LEU A 80 -1.22 10.49 10.48
C LEU A 80 -2.26 9.41 10.77
N ASP A 81 -2.29 8.82 11.97
CA ASP A 81 -3.24 7.75 12.29
C ASP A 81 -4.70 8.19 12.12
N SER A 82 -5.06 9.38 12.61
CA SER A 82 -6.42 9.90 12.47
C SER A 82 -6.75 10.26 11.03
N VAL A 83 -5.75 10.70 10.25
CA VAL A 83 -5.92 10.98 8.82
C VAL A 83 -6.17 9.69 8.05
N PHE A 84 -5.38 8.64 8.32
CA PHE A 84 -5.51 7.34 7.67
C PHE A 84 -6.83 6.67 8.05
N PHE A 85 -7.18 6.67 9.34
CA PHE A 85 -8.45 6.16 9.85
C PHE A 85 -9.64 6.78 9.13
N ASN A 86 -9.69 8.12 9.05
CA ASN A 86 -10.79 8.83 8.43
C ASN A 86 -10.87 8.55 6.93
N LEU A 87 -9.73 8.50 6.23
CA LEU A 87 -9.71 8.20 4.79
C LEU A 87 -10.20 6.77 4.53
N TYR A 88 -9.66 5.79 5.25
CA TYR A 88 -10.02 4.38 5.11
C TYR A 88 -11.52 4.16 5.32
N HIS A 89 -12.10 4.73 6.38
CA HIS A 89 -13.53 4.59 6.66
C HIS A 89 -14.45 5.45 5.79
N LYS A 90 -13.91 6.42 5.04
CA LYS A 90 -14.67 7.24 4.10
C LYS A 90 -14.93 6.50 2.78
N TYR A 91 -14.09 5.53 2.42
CA TYR A 91 -14.15 4.85 1.13
C TYR A 91 -14.00 3.33 1.28
N ASP A 92 -15.07 2.59 0.99
CA ASP A 92 -15.08 1.12 1.02
C ASP A 92 -14.06 0.47 0.06
N LEU A 93 -13.48 1.24 -0.87
CA LEU A 93 -12.52 0.75 -1.86
C LEU A 93 -11.08 0.67 -1.33
N ILE A 94 -10.77 1.35 -0.23
CA ILE A 94 -9.42 1.45 0.29
C ILE A 94 -9.12 0.24 1.17
N GLU A 95 -8.05 -0.47 0.83
CA GLU A 95 -7.54 -1.60 1.60
C GLU A 95 -6.50 -1.16 2.62
N GLN A 96 -5.62 -0.22 2.24
CA GLN A 96 -4.60 0.31 3.12
C GLN A 96 -4.24 1.76 2.79
N VAL A 97 -3.75 2.46 3.82
CA VAL A 97 -3.03 3.72 3.69
C VAL A 97 -1.72 3.59 4.43
N TYR A 98 -0.61 3.95 3.80
CA TYR A 98 0.72 3.73 4.36
C TYR A 98 1.73 4.80 4.03
N THR A 99 2.81 4.86 4.81
CA THR A 99 4.00 5.65 4.50
C THR A 99 5.25 4.83 4.73
N ASN A 100 6.22 4.95 3.82
CA ASN A 100 7.54 4.34 3.94
C ASN A 100 8.60 5.43 3.80
N SER A 101 9.46 5.61 4.80
CA SER A 101 10.44 6.69 4.82
C SER A 101 11.86 6.28 4.45
N ALA A 102 12.67 7.27 4.10
CA ALA A 102 14.10 7.10 3.86
C ALA A 102 14.88 6.64 5.11
N GLN A 103 14.28 6.76 6.30
CA GLN A 103 14.83 6.24 7.56
C GLN A 103 14.34 4.82 7.90
N PHE A 104 13.78 4.12 6.92
CA PHE A 104 13.19 2.79 7.08
C PHE A 104 12.08 2.72 8.14
N VAL A 105 11.31 3.79 8.28
CA VAL A 105 10.07 3.79 9.08
C VAL A 105 8.90 3.51 8.14
N SER A 106 8.18 2.43 8.42
CA SER A 106 6.92 2.08 7.77
C SER A 106 5.79 2.32 8.75
N ARG A 107 4.72 2.97 8.31
CA ARG A 107 3.45 3.09 9.03
C ARG A 107 2.35 2.63 8.10
N VAL A 108 1.52 1.66 8.49
CA VAL A 108 0.41 1.20 7.66
C VAL A 108 -0.87 1.05 8.49
N TYR A 109 -1.97 1.50 7.90
CA TYR A 109 -3.32 1.42 8.43
C TYR A 109 -4.22 0.67 7.44
N PRO A 110 -5.13 -0.22 7.89
CA PRO A 110 -5.31 -0.66 9.27
C PRO A 110 -4.09 -1.44 9.79
N SER A 111 -3.97 -1.56 11.11
CA SER A 111 -2.88 -2.33 11.73
C SER A 111 -2.89 -3.80 11.29
N TYR A 112 -1.72 -4.42 11.32
CA TYR A 112 -1.48 -5.84 11.03
C TYR A 112 -0.35 -6.38 11.93
N ASP A 113 -0.20 -7.70 11.99
CA ASP A 113 0.83 -8.38 12.79
C ASP A 113 2.22 -8.33 12.12
N ALA A 114 2.84 -7.14 12.14
CA ALA A 114 4.16 -6.94 11.51
C ALA A 114 5.25 -7.83 12.10
N LYS A 115 5.18 -8.17 13.40
CA LYS A 115 6.21 -8.97 14.05
C LYS A 115 6.30 -10.38 13.47
N ASN A 116 5.17 -10.95 13.06
CA ASN A 116 5.13 -12.29 12.46
C ASN A 116 5.22 -12.27 10.92
N LEU A 117 4.97 -11.12 10.28
CA LEU A 117 4.85 -11.01 8.82
C LEU A 117 6.03 -10.29 8.13
N VAL A 118 6.79 -9.47 8.84
CA VAL A 118 7.82 -8.60 8.25
C VAL A 118 9.21 -8.93 8.81
N ASP A 119 10.18 -9.15 7.92
CA ASP A 119 11.58 -9.34 8.33
C ASP A 119 12.14 -8.04 8.93
N LYS A 120 12.82 -8.17 10.07
CA LYS A 120 13.44 -7.06 10.79
C LYS A 120 14.46 -6.29 9.95
N ASN A 121 15.08 -6.92 8.94
CA ASN A 121 16.05 -6.30 8.05
C ASN A 121 15.46 -5.89 6.69
N LEU A 122 14.14 -5.80 6.57
CA LEU A 122 13.48 -5.45 5.32
C LEU A 122 13.99 -4.11 4.79
N ASP A 123 14.41 -4.12 3.52
CA ASP A 123 14.83 -2.94 2.77
C ASP A 123 13.65 -2.43 1.94
N ILE A 124 12.82 -1.61 2.56
CA ILE A 124 11.59 -1.08 1.95
C ILE A 124 11.85 -0.24 0.70
N THR A 125 13.08 0.30 0.56
CA THR A 125 13.44 1.20 -0.54
C THR A 125 13.58 0.49 -1.89
N LYS A 126 13.70 -0.84 -1.86
CA LYS A 126 13.81 -1.68 -3.07
C LYS A 126 12.47 -2.02 -3.72
N PHE A 127 11.36 -1.72 -3.05
CA PHE A 127 10.03 -2.03 -3.55
C PHE A 127 9.48 -0.93 -4.45
N ASN A 128 8.64 -1.30 -5.42
CA ASN A 128 8.04 -0.40 -6.41
C ASN A 128 7.26 0.75 -5.77
N PHE A 129 6.52 0.48 -4.70
CA PHE A 129 5.79 1.48 -3.93
C PHE A 129 6.67 2.48 -3.18
N TYR A 130 7.99 2.30 -3.20
CA TYR A 130 8.95 3.30 -2.75
C TYR A 130 9.73 3.92 -3.92
N TYR A 131 10.46 3.13 -4.70
CA TYR A 131 11.37 3.71 -5.71
C TYR A 131 10.62 4.46 -6.83
N LEU A 132 9.36 4.11 -7.14
CA LEU A 132 8.57 4.86 -8.12
C LEU A 132 8.22 6.28 -7.64
N GLY A 133 8.33 6.57 -6.33
CA GLY A 133 8.17 7.91 -5.79
C GLY A 133 9.44 8.77 -5.85
N ASP A 134 10.61 8.18 -6.10
CA ASP A 134 11.86 8.94 -6.10
C ASP A 134 11.95 9.94 -7.28
N ALA A 135 12.85 10.92 -7.17
CA ALA A 135 13.00 11.95 -8.20
C ALA A 135 13.51 11.42 -9.56
N LYS A 136 14.11 10.21 -9.59
CA LYS A 136 14.58 9.59 -10.82
C LYS A 136 13.41 8.97 -11.62
N HIS A 137 12.46 8.33 -10.93
CA HIS A 137 11.31 7.68 -11.53
C HIS A 137 10.08 8.61 -11.62
N ASN A 138 9.94 9.55 -10.69
CA ASN A 138 8.90 10.57 -10.67
C ASN A 138 9.49 12.00 -10.58
N PRO A 139 10.05 12.54 -11.69
CA PRO A 139 10.57 13.90 -11.72
C PRO A 139 9.51 14.97 -11.46
N SER A 140 8.22 14.65 -11.69
CA SER A 140 7.11 15.57 -11.44
C SER A 140 6.82 15.79 -9.96
N LYS A 141 7.31 14.87 -9.09
CA LYS A 141 7.02 14.82 -7.66
C LYS A 141 5.51 14.76 -7.33
N GLY A 142 4.66 14.38 -8.28
CA GLY A 142 3.20 14.29 -8.11
C GLY A 142 2.70 12.88 -7.79
N PRO A 143 1.36 12.69 -7.72
CA PRO A 143 0.75 11.38 -7.56
C PRO A 143 1.09 10.44 -8.72
N VAL A 144 1.37 9.17 -8.40
CA VAL A 144 1.70 8.12 -9.39
C VAL A 144 0.87 6.87 -9.09
N TRP A 145 0.09 6.42 -10.05
CA TRP A 145 -0.52 5.10 -10.03
C TRP A 145 0.53 4.06 -10.42
N ILE A 146 0.74 3.05 -9.57
CA ILE A 146 1.66 1.96 -9.87
C ILE A 146 1.05 1.15 -11.03
N PRO A 147 1.77 1.00 -12.16
CA PRO A 147 1.19 0.47 -13.39
C PRO A 147 0.87 -1.03 -13.33
N GLU A 148 1.57 -1.77 -12.47
CA GLU A 148 1.36 -3.20 -12.29
C GLU A 148 0.64 -3.41 -10.96
N ALA A 149 -0.56 -3.99 -11.03
CA ALA A 149 -1.18 -4.59 -9.87
C ALA A 149 -0.24 -5.64 -9.26
N TYR A 150 -0.23 -5.76 -7.95
CA TYR A 150 0.58 -6.77 -7.26
C TYR A 150 -0.20 -7.38 -6.11
N VAL A 151 0.27 -8.53 -5.62
CA VAL A 151 -0.38 -9.21 -4.50
C VAL A 151 -0.01 -8.48 -3.22
N ASP A 152 -1.01 -8.11 -2.45
CA ASP A 152 -0.83 -7.50 -1.14
C ASP A 152 -0.03 -8.44 -0.22
N PRO A 153 1.11 -7.97 0.32
CA PRO A 153 1.87 -8.63 1.39
C PRO A 153 1.05 -9.19 2.55
N ALA A 154 -0.04 -8.51 2.93
CA ALA A 154 -0.89 -8.91 4.04
C ALA A 154 -1.95 -9.96 3.66
N GLY A 155 -1.96 -10.44 2.41
CA GLY A 155 -2.78 -11.55 1.95
C GLY A 155 -4.21 -11.18 1.54
N ARG A 156 -4.48 -9.90 1.25
CA ARG A 156 -5.81 -9.42 0.83
C ARG A 156 -6.09 -9.49 -0.67
N GLY A 157 -5.20 -10.11 -1.45
CA GLY A 157 -5.40 -10.35 -2.88
C GLY A 157 -4.64 -9.36 -3.77
N TRP A 158 -5.13 -9.13 -4.98
CA TRP A 158 -4.52 -8.18 -5.92
C TRP A 158 -4.90 -6.75 -5.55
N ILE A 159 -3.89 -5.90 -5.45
CA ILE A 159 -4.05 -4.47 -5.17
C ILE A 159 -3.56 -3.61 -6.31
N LEU A 160 -4.21 -2.47 -6.44
CA LEU A 160 -3.75 -1.33 -7.21
C LEU A 160 -3.31 -0.25 -6.21
N SER A 161 -2.17 0.40 -6.46
CA SER A 161 -1.63 1.39 -5.53
C SER A 161 -1.51 2.76 -6.18
N LEU A 162 -1.92 3.79 -5.44
CA LEU A 162 -1.61 5.18 -5.73
C LEU A 162 -0.57 5.65 -4.72
N ILE A 163 0.56 6.16 -5.18
CA ILE A 163 1.62 6.69 -4.33
C ILE A 163 1.85 8.18 -4.56
N HIS A 164 2.38 8.86 -3.55
CA HIS A 164 2.81 10.24 -3.64
C HIS A 164 4.10 10.43 -2.82
N PRO A 165 5.17 11.00 -3.41
CA PRO A 165 6.35 11.31 -2.64
C PRO A 165 6.13 12.51 -1.71
N VAL A 166 6.72 12.45 -0.53
CA VAL A 166 6.68 13.48 0.52
C VAL A 166 8.10 14.00 0.69
N TYR A 167 8.29 15.32 0.62
CA TYR A 167 9.63 15.93 0.64
C TYR A 167 9.90 16.76 1.92
N ASP A 168 11.14 16.72 2.39
CA ASP A 168 11.69 17.69 3.36
C ASP A 168 12.68 18.59 2.60
N GLY A 169 12.17 19.74 2.13
CA GLY A 169 12.88 20.57 1.15
C GLY A 169 13.10 19.84 -0.18
N GLU A 170 14.35 19.61 -0.57
CA GLU A 170 14.69 18.90 -1.80
C GLU A 170 14.92 17.39 -1.61
N LYS A 171 14.85 16.89 -0.38
CA LYS A 171 15.11 15.47 -0.09
C LYS A 171 13.80 14.71 0.00
N LEU A 172 13.73 13.58 -0.70
CA LEU A 172 12.65 12.62 -0.49
C LEU A 172 12.68 12.18 0.98
N PHE A 173 11.62 12.49 1.71
CA PHE A 173 11.47 12.12 3.11
C PHE A 173 10.80 10.75 3.22
N ALA A 174 9.68 10.59 2.54
CA ALA A 174 8.91 9.35 2.51
C ALA A 174 8.10 9.21 1.21
N VAL A 175 7.54 8.04 1.00
CA VAL A 175 6.50 7.79 0.00
C VAL A 175 5.23 7.38 0.73
N LEU A 176 4.17 8.15 0.52
CA LEU A 176 2.79 7.87 0.96
C LEU A 176 2.13 6.99 -0.10
N GLY A 177 1.30 6.04 0.32
CA GLY A 177 0.52 5.23 -0.60
C GLY A 177 -0.88 4.90 -0.08
N ILE A 178 -1.77 4.62 -1.03
CA ILE A 178 -3.12 4.14 -0.83
C ILE A 178 -3.27 2.89 -1.71
N ASP A 179 -3.62 1.77 -1.09
CA ASP A 179 -3.90 0.52 -1.79
C ASP A 179 -5.40 0.32 -1.93
N PHE A 180 -5.81 -0.17 -3.10
CA PHE A 180 -7.19 -0.46 -3.47
C PHE A 180 -7.34 -1.93 -3.79
N SER A 181 -8.41 -2.55 -3.31
CA SER A 181 -8.79 -3.92 -3.67
C SER A 181 -9.25 -3.96 -5.13
N ILE A 182 -8.56 -4.75 -5.96
CA ILE A 182 -8.99 -4.92 -7.35
C ILE A 182 -10.30 -5.69 -7.41
N ASP A 183 -10.51 -6.64 -6.50
CA ASP A 183 -11.76 -7.39 -6.43
C ASP A 183 -12.94 -6.45 -6.16
N ASP A 184 -12.80 -5.46 -5.29
CA ASP A 184 -13.86 -4.47 -5.01
C ASP A 184 -14.05 -3.49 -6.17
N ILE A 185 -12.98 -3.12 -6.89
CA ILE A 185 -13.09 -2.36 -8.15
C ILE A 185 -13.96 -3.14 -9.16
N ILE A 186 -13.73 -4.44 -9.31
CA ILE A 186 -14.54 -5.28 -10.22
C ILE A 186 -15.99 -5.33 -9.73
N GLN A 187 -16.21 -5.70 -8.48
CA GLN A 187 -17.56 -5.89 -7.93
C GLN A 187 -18.37 -4.59 -8.03
N ARG A 188 -17.73 -3.45 -7.78
CA ARG A 188 -18.41 -2.15 -7.77
C ARG A 188 -18.67 -1.57 -9.16
N TYR A 189 -17.75 -1.74 -10.10
CA TYR A 189 -17.84 -1.04 -11.40
C TYR A 189 -18.08 -1.96 -12.59
N LEU A 190 -17.74 -3.24 -12.48
CA LEU A 190 -17.82 -4.16 -13.60
C LEU A 190 -18.98 -5.13 -13.46
N ASP A 191 -19.45 -5.49 -12.25
CA ASP A 191 -20.49 -6.53 -12.10
C ASP A 191 -21.80 -6.21 -12.84
N ASP A 192 -22.25 -4.96 -12.82
CA ASP A 192 -23.46 -4.53 -13.52
C ASP A 192 -23.28 -4.36 -15.05
N GLU A 193 -22.03 -4.30 -15.52
CA GLU A 193 -21.74 -4.16 -16.95
C GLU A 193 -22.02 -5.47 -17.71
N GLN A 194 -22.77 -5.38 -18.80
CA GLN A 194 -23.08 -6.54 -19.62
C GLN A 194 -21.83 -7.03 -20.37
N GLY A 195 -21.55 -8.34 -20.30
CA GLY A 195 -20.49 -8.98 -21.08
C GLY A 195 -19.44 -9.73 -20.26
N LYS A 196 -18.47 -10.29 -20.98
CA LYS A 196 -17.36 -11.09 -20.45
C LYS A 196 -16.14 -10.20 -20.25
N LEU A 197 -16.03 -9.59 -19.07
CA LEU A 197 -15.01 -8.61 -18.76
C LEU A 197 -13.80 -9.23 -18.05
N LEU A 198 -12.62 -8.70 -18.38
CA LEU A 198 -11.34 -9.11 -17.83
C LEU A 198 -10.36 -7.92 -17.81
N ILE A 199 -9.61 -7.82 -16.71
CA ILE A 199 -8.53 -6.87 -16.49
C ILE A 199 -7.23 -7.65 -16.61
N VAL A 200 -6.36 -7.15 -17.48
CA VAL A 200 -5.10 -7.79 -17.82
C VAL A 200 -3.98 -6.77 -17.66
N ASN A 201 -2.89 -7.15 -17.01
CA ASN A 201 -1.71 -6.29 -16.94
C ASN A 201 -0.95 -6.27 -18.28
N SER A 202 0.08 -5.43 -18.39
CA SER A 202 0.90 -5.29 -19.61
C SER A 202 1.64 -6.58 -20.02
N LYS A 203 1.80 -7.55 -19.11
CA LYS A 203 2.44 -8.85 -19.34
C LYS A 203 1.46 -9.93 -19.80
N GLY A 204 0.16 -9.64 -19.85
CA GLY A 204 -0.88 -10.58 -20.22
C GLY A 204 -1.48 -11.34 -19.03
N ASP A 205 -1.14 -10.98 -17.79
CA ASP A 205 -1.64 -11.65 -16.60
C ASP A 205 -3.04 -11.15 -16.28
N ILE A 206 -3.96 -12.09 -16.08
CA ILE A 206 -5.33 -11.77 -15.67
C ILE A 206 -5.28 -11.45 -14.19
N VAL A 207 -5.42 -10.16 -13.92
CA VAL A 207 -5.46 -9.61 -12.56
C VAL A 207 -6.86 -9.83 -11.98
N ALA A 208 -7.87 -9.83 -12.84
CA ALA A 208 -9.26 -9.78 -12.45
C ALA A 208 -10.17 -10.16 -13.62
N ALA A 209 -11.23 -10.92 -13.39
CA ALA A 209 -12.16 -11.29 -14.45
C ALA A 209 -13.52 -11.76 -13.91
N LYS A 210 -14.59 -11.51 -14.67
CA LYS A 210 -15.88 -12.14 -14.42
C LYS A 210 -15.79 -13.65 -14.64
N THR A 211 -16.55 -14.42 -13.87
CA THR A 211 -16.63 -15.89 -14.01
C THR A 211 -16.89 -16.32 -15.45
N GLN A 212 -17.84 -15.67 -16.13
CA GLN A 212 -18.18 -15.98 -17.53
C GLN A 212 -17.02 -15.72 -18.52
N ALA A 213 -16.10 -14.80 -18.20
CA ALA A 213 -14.93 -14.50 -19.01
C ALA A 213 -13.83 -15.56 -18.81
N ILE A 214 -13.59 -15.96 -17.56
CA ILE A 214 -12.70 -17.08 -17.20
C ILE A 214 -13.16 -18.39 -17.86
N GLU A 215 -14.46 -18.69 -17.78
CA GLU A 215 -15.05 -19.86 -18.43
C GLU A 215 -14.86 -19.81 -19.95
N ALA A 216 -15.08 -18.66 -20.57
CA ALA A 216 -14.90 -18.49 -22.01
C ALA A 216 -13.46 -18.71 -22.46
N LEU A 217 -12.49 -18.33 -21.63
CA LEU A 217 -11.06 -18.57 -21.88
C LEU A 217 -10.60 -19.98 -21.49
N SER A 218 -11.52 -20.84 -21.02
CA SER A 218 -11.21 -22.19 -20.52
C SER A 218 -10.10 -22.18 -19.47
N MET A 219 -10.11 -21.15 -18.61
CA MET A 219 -9.16 -20.98 -17.52
C MET A 219 -9.71 -21.56 -16.21
N PRO A 220 -8.83 -21.98 -15.28
CA PRO A 220 -9.27 -22.39 -13.96
C PRO A 220 -10.07 -21.27 -13.27
N PRO A 221 -11.10 -21.59 -12.48
CA PRO A 221 -11.88 -20.57 -11.77
C PRO A 221 -10.99 -19.79 -10.81
N LEU A 222 -11.19 -18.47 -10.76
CA LEU A 222 -10.61 -17.60 -9.74
C LEU A 222 -11.32 -17.89 -8.41
N LYS A 223 -10.94 -18.96 -7.71
CA LYS A 223 -11.47 -19.25 -6.37
C LYS A 223 -10.60 -18.57 -5.35
N ASN A 224 -11.18 -17.72 -4.47
CA ASN A 224 -10.59 -17.11 -3.25
C ASN A 224 -9.28 -17.79 -2.86
N PHE A 225 -8.18 -17.34 -3.47
CA PHE A 225 -6.94 -18.08 -3.40
C PHE A 225 -6.37 -17.86 -2.01
N VAL A 226 -6.07 -18.96 -1.33
CA VAL A 226 -5.40 -18.94 -0.03
C VAL A 226 -3.95 -18.51 -0.27
N TYR A 227 -3.70 -17.20 -0.27
CA TYR A 227 -2.38 -16.57 -0.40
C TYR A 227 -1.61 -16.72 0.91
N ARG A 228 -1.12 -17.92 1.21
CA ARG A 228 -0.28 -18.21 2.39
C ARG A 228 1.10 -18.75 1.99
N GLU A 229 1.85 -18.01 1.17
CA GLU A 229 3.29 -18.26 1.04
C GLU A 229 4.07 -16.97 1.27
N THR A 230 5.13 -17.13 2.07
CA THR A 230 6.01 -16.09 2.59
C THR A 230 6.57 -15.21 1.48
N ILE A 231 6.44 -13.90 1.64
CA ILE A 231 7.04 -12.90 0.75
C ILE A 231 8.56 -13.07 0.79
N GLN A 232 9.08 -13.80 -0.18
CA GLN A 232 10.51 -13.85 -0.46
C GLN A 232 10.67 -13.57 -1.95
N MET A 233 10.87 -12.28 -2.25
CA MET A 233 11.27 -11.73 -3.56
C MET A 233 10.16 -11.63 -4.62
N ASP A 234 10.36 -10.69 -5.56
CA ASP A 234 9.54 -10.23 -6.69
C ASP A 234 8.98 -11.29 -7.66
N ASN A 235 8.93 -12.57 -7.30
CA ASN A 235 8.55 -13.66 -8.17
C ASN A 235 7.39 -14.47 -7.57
N PHE A 236 6.17 -13.90 -7.59
CA PHE A 236 4.97 -14.72 -7.52
C PHE A 236 4.70 -15.39 -8.88
N ARG A 237 4.32 -16.68 -8.84
CA ARG A 237 4.05 -17.52 -10.03
C ARG A 237 2.75 -17.08 -10.71
N ILE A 238 2.91 -16.07 -11.54
CA ILE A 238 1.98 -15.55 -12.55
C ILE A 238 1.53 -16.60 -13.60
N SER A 239 2.21 -17.76 -13.69
CA SER A 239 2.15 -18.61 -14.89
C SER A 239 0.76 -19.15 -15.25
N ASP A 240 -0.10 -19.48 -14.28
CA ASP A 240 -1.31 -20.25 -14.59
C ASP A 240 -2.50 -19.38 -15.04
N PHE A 241 -2.43 -18.07 -14.80
CA PHE A 241 -3.48 -17.08 -15.11
C PHE A 241 -3.01 -16.02 -16.12
N ASN A 242 -2.13 -16.41 -17.05
CA ASN A 242 -1.72 -15.56 -18.15
C ASN A 242 -2.56 -15.85 -19.41
N LEU A 243 -3.04 -14.81 -20.09
CA LEU A 243 -3.87 -14.90 -21.29
C LEU A 243 -3.22 -15.74 -22.40
N PHE A 244 -1.89 -15.72 -22.51
CA PHE A 244 -1.13 -16.54 -23.46
C PHE A 244 -1.24 -18.05 -23.18
N ASN A 245 -1.70 -18.45 -21.99
CA ASN A 245 -1.93 -19.84 -21.61
C ASN A 245 -3.40 -20.28 -21.77
N SER A 246 -4.26 -19.42 -22.33
CA SER A 246 -5.64 -19.80 -22.64
C SER A 246 -5.69 -21.00 -23.57
N ARG A 247 -6.52 -22.00 -23.22
CA ARG A 247 -6.74 -23.20 -24.02
C ARG A 247 -7.93 -23.09 -24.98
N ALA A 248 -8.61 -21.94 -24.98
CA ALA A 248 -9.68 -21.69 -25.93
C ALA A 248 -9.10 -21.73 -27.36
N LYS A 249 -9.56 -22.69 -28.17
CA LYS A 249 -9.19 -22.75 -29.59
C LYS A 249 -9.89 -21.61 -30.32
N LYS A 250 -9.15 -20.91 -31.18
CA LYS A 250 -9.67 -19.93 -32.15
C LYS A 250 -10.77 -20.53 -33.02
#